data_AF-A0A8H8BUQ8-F1
#
_entry.id   AF-A0A8H8BUQ8-F1
#
_cell.length_a   1.000
_cell.length_b   1.000
_cell.length_c   1.000
_cell.angle_alpha   90.00
_cell.angle_beta   90.00
_cell.angle_gamma   90.00
#
_symmetry.space_group_name_H-M   'P 1'
#
loop_
_entity.id
_entity.type
_entity.pdbx_description
1 polymer ?
#
loop_
_entity_poly.entity_id
_entity_poly.type
_entity_poly.pdbx_seq_one_letter_code
_entity_poly.pdbx_strand_id
1 'polypeptide(L)' 'MASSASRPLGESLGAEVVTIYVGTTPNPKKFTVHKKLICDKVDFFRKAFMGGFKENQGKMELPEEKSAGFGDFID' A
#
# COMPACT_ATOMS: atom_id res chain seq x y z
N MET A 1 -1.80 -18.42 -28.98
CA MET A 1 -2.63 -17.58 -28.08
C MET A 1 -2.36 -18.06 -26.67
N ALA A 2 -1.54 -17.35 -25.88
CA ALA A 2 -1.33 -17.71 -24.49
C ALA A 2 -2.53 -17.22 -23.68
N SER A 3 -3.27 -18.14 -23.06
CA SER A 3 -4.36 -17.82 -22.15
C SER A 3 -3.82 -16.97 -21.00
N SER A 4 -4.25 -15.72 -20.90
CA SER A 4 -4.09 -14.93 -19.68
C SER A 4 -4.94 -15.55 -18.58
N ALA A 5 -4.40 -16.55 -17.88
CA ALA A 5 -5.01 -17.02 -16.65
C ALA A 5 -4.87 -15.89 -15.61
N SER A 6 -5.98 -15.20 -15.34
CA SER A 6 -6.06 -14.27 -14.22
C SER A 6 -5.80 -15.06 -12.94
N ARG A 7 -4.75 -14.67 -12.21
CA ARG A 7 -4.43 -15.28 -10.91
C ARG A 7 -5.65 -15.20 -9.99
N PRO A 8 -5.90 -16.21 -9.14
CA PRO A 8 -6.96 -16.15 -8.14
C PRO A 8 -6.84 -14.86 -7.32
N LEU A 9 -7.98 -14.25 -6.97
CA LEU A 9 -7.99 -12.95 -6.27
C LEU A 9 -7.19 -12.99 -4.96
N GLY A 10 -7.27 -14.09 -4.22
CA GLY A 10 -6.49 -14.28 -2.98
C GLY A 10 -4.98 -14.27 -3.22
N GLU A 11 -4.51 -14.82 -4.34
CA GLU A 11 -3.08 -14.81 -4.69
C GLU A 11 -2.63 -13.42 -5.18
N SER A 12 -3.50 -12.73 -5.92
CA SER A 12 -3.23 -11.40 -6.46
C SER A 12 -3.18 -10.32 -5.38
N LEU A 13 -4.12 -10.35 -4.43
CA LEU A 13 -4.20 -9.38 -3.32
C LEU A 13 -3.23 -9.75 -2.18
N GLY A 14 -2.99 -11.04 -1.95
CA GLY A 14 -2.30 -11.53 -0.77
C GLY A 14 -3.17 -11.43 0.50
N ALA A 15 -2.69 -12.05 1.58
CA ALA A 15 -3.42 -12.11 2.85
C ALA A 15 -3.16 -10.91 3.77
N GLU A 16 -2.02 -10.21 3.60
CA GLU A 16 -1.61 -9.10 4.46
C GLU A 16 -2.16 -7.76 3.96
N VAL A 17 -2.60 -6.93 4.91
CA VAL A 17 -2.97 -5.52 4.69
C VAL A 17 -2.08 -4.60 5.51
N VAL A 18 -1.84 -3.40 5.00
CA VAL A 18 -1.08 -2.33 5.67
C VAL A 18 -1.94 -1.09 5.82
N THR A 19 -1.64 -0.30 6.84
CA THR A 19 -2.30 0.99 7.10
C THR A 19 -1.35 2.14 6.76
N ILE A 20 -1.81 3.07 5.93
CA ILE A 20 -1.06 4.26 5.54
C ILE A 20 -1.84 5.49 6.01
N TYR A 21 -1.21 6.33 6.80
CA TYR A 21 -1.76 7.60 7.28
C TYR A 21 -1.20 8.74 6.42
N VAL A 22 -2.06 9.46 5.70
CA VAL A 22 -1.64 10.47 4.72
C VAL A 22 -2.17 11.85 5.11
N GLY A 23 -1.29 12.84 5.03
CA GLY A 23 -1.60 14.24 5.29
C GLY A 23 -1.11 14.75 6.64
N THR A 24 -1.22 16.06 6.81
CA THR A 24 -0.66 16.77 7.97
C THR A 24 -1.45 16.52 9.25
N THR A 25 -0.74 16.46 10.38
CA THR A 25 -1.33 16.53 11.72
C THR A 25 -2.18 17.81 11.88
N PRO A 26 -3.29 17.79 12.64
CA PRO A 26 -3.65 16.76 13.62
C PRO A 26 -4.53 15.61 13.10
N ASN A 27 -4.97 15.64 11.84
CA ASN A 27 -6.00 14.70 11.38
C ASN A 27 -5.64 14.01 10.04
N PRO A 28 -4.61 13.13 10.01
CA PRO A 28 -4.24 12.40 8.81
C PRO A 28 -5.36 11.44 8.38
N LYS A 29 -5.51 11.25 7.07
CA LYS A 29 -6.49 10.30 6.51
C LYS A 29 -5.89 8.89 6.52
N LYS A 30 -6.66 7.93 7.06
CA LYS A 30 -6.26 6.53 7.13
C LYS A 30 -6.69 5.79 5.85
N PHE A 31 -5.76 5.05 5.27
CA PHE A 31 -5.99 4.15 4.14
C PHE A 31 -5.54 2.73 4.52
N THR A 32 -6.36 1.73 4.19
CA THR A 32 -6.02 0.32 4.41
C THR A 32 -5.93 -0.35 3.04
N VAL A 33 -4.77 -0.86 2.68
CA VAL A 33 -4.49 -1.45 1.36
C VAL A 33 -3.81 -2.80 1.50
N HIS A 34 -3.95 -3.63 0.47
CA HIS A 34 -3.26 -4.92 0.43
C HIS A 34 -1.76 -4.73 0.26
N LYS A 35 -0.98 -5.33 1.17
CA LYS A 35 0.48 -5.19 1.24
C LYS A 35 1.15 -5.59 -0.07
N LYS A 36 0.76 -6.75 -0.59
CA LYS A 36 1.30 -7.29 -1.84
C LYS A 36 1.02 -6.35 -3.01
N LEU A 37 -0.23 -5.91 -3.15
CA LEU A 37 -0.66 -5.05 -4.24
C LEU A 37 0.13 -3.73 -4.31
N ILE A 38 0.31 -3.05 -3.18
CA ILE A 38 1.03 -1.77 -3.18
C ILE A 38 2.54 -1.94 -3.33
N CYS A 39 3.11 -3.04 -2.83
CA CYS A 39 4.53 -3.36 -3.00
C CYS A 39 4.86 -3.79 -4.44
N ASP A 40 3.95 -4.48 -5.14
CA ASP A 40 4.11 -4.84 -6.55
C ASP A 40 4.01 -3.61 -7.47
N LYS A 41 3.26 -2.58 -7.07
CA LYS A 41 3.06 -1.36 -7.87
C LYS A 41 4.18 -0.33 -7.71
N VAL A 42 4.76 -0.20 -6.52
CA VAL A 42 5.68 0.89 -6.19
C VAL A 42 6.82 0.40 -5.30
N ASP A 43 8.06 0.55 -5.77
CA ASP A 43 9.27 0.12 -5.05
C ASP A 43 9.49 0.79 -3.70
N PHE A 44 8.99 2.02 -3.52
CA PHE A 44 9.03 2.72 -2.24
C PHE A 44 8.32 1.92 -1.14
N PHE A 45 7.08 1.51 -1.38
CA PHE A 45 6.31 0.70 -0.44
C PHE A 45 6.88 -0.70 -0.29
N ARG A 46 7.44 -1.28 -1.36
CA ARG A 46 8.17 -2.55 -1.28
C ARG A 46 9.33 -2.48 -0.29
N LYS A 47 10.16 -1.44 -0.39
CA LYS A 47 11.30 -1.24 0.53
C LYS A 47 10.84 -0.95 1.95
N ALA A 48 9.77 -0.16 2.13
CA ALA A 48 9.23 0.16 3.45
C ALA A 48 8.63 -1.08 4.15
N PHE A 49 7.78 -1.84 3.46
CA PHE A 49 7.01 -2.93 4.06
C PHE A 49 7.66 -4.32 4.00
N MET A 50 8.61 -4.54 3.08
CA MET A 50 9.33 -5.82 2.94
C MET A 50 10.82 -5.70 3.32
N GLY A 51 11.28 -4.50 3.68
CA GLY A 51 12.64 -4.27 4.17
C GLY A 51 12.76 -4.42 5.70
N GLY A 52 13.88 -3.93 6.22
CA GLY A 52 14.17 -3.89 7.66
C GLY A 52 13.69 -2.64 8.40
N PHE A 53 12.86 -1.80 7.76
CA PHE A 53 12.34 -0.57 8.37
C PHE A 53 11.18 -0.86 9.34
N LYS A 54 10.89 0.08 10.24
CA LYS A 54 9.83 -0.05 11.25
C LYS A 54 8.45 -0.23 10.60
N GLU A 55 8.28 0.33 9.40
CA GLU A 55 7.06 0.25 8.62
C GLU A 55 6.70 -1.20 8.21
N ASN A 56 7.65 -2.16 8.26
CA ASN A 56 7.36 -3.58 8.04
C ASN A 56 6.31 -4.16 9.00
N GLN A 57 6.03 -3.47 10.13
CA GLN A 57 4.96 -3.76 11.09
C GLN A 57 3.57 -3.39 10.55
N GLY A 58 3.47 -2.93 9.30
CA GLY A 58 2.21 -2.70 8.59
C GLY A 58 1.59 -1.32 8.84
N LYS A 59 2.38 -0.35 9.31
CA LYS A 59 1.95 1.04 9.50
C LYS A 59 2.97 2.00 8.90
N MET A 60 2.48 2.98 8.14
CA MET A 60 3.30 4.02 7.53
C MET A 60 2.61 5.38 7.65
N GLU A 61 3.39 6.43 7.86
CA GLU A 61 2.92 7.81 7.96
C GLU A 61 3.55 8.65 6.84
N LEU A 62 2.73 9.34 6.06
CA LEU A 62 3.11 10.20 4.94
C LEU A 62 2.55 11.61 5.19
N PRO A 63 3.18 12.40 6.07
CA PRO A 63 2.67 13.73 6.45
C PRO A 63 2.78 14.76 5.31
N GLU A 64 3.72 14.57 4.39
CA GLU A 64 3.99 15.47 3.26
C GLU A 64 3.04 15.24 2.07
N GLU A 65 2.43 14.05 2.00
CA GLU A 65 1.53 13.69 0.91
C GLU A 65 0.12 14.21 1.13
N LYS A 66 -0.56 14.59 0.03
CA LYS A 66 -1.96 15.02 0.08
C LYS A 66 -2.87 13.80 0.04
N SER A 67 -3.78 13.71 1.00
CA SER A 67 -4.73 12.60 1.10
C SER A 67 -5.63 12.41 -0.13
N ALA A 68 -5.89 13.47 -0.90
CA ALA A 68 -6.59 13.38 -2.19
C ALA A 68 -5.75 12.69 -3.27
N GLY A 69 -4.46 13.04 -3.39
CA GLY A 69 -3.57 12.44 -4.39
C GLY A 69 -3.31 10.96 -4.11
N PHE A 70 -3.08 10.60 -2.84
CA PHE A 70 -2.97 9.20 -2.46
C PHE A 70 -4.29 8.44 -2.65
N GLY A 71 -5.44 9.09 -2.44
CA GLY A 71 -6.76 8.50 -2.70
C GLY A 71 -6.98 8.15 -4.16
N ASP A 72 -6.62 9.05 -5.07
CA ASP A 72 -6.71 8.84 -6.54
C ASP A 72 -5.76 7.72 -7.01
N PHE A 73 -4.61 7.56 -6.34
CA PHE A 73 -3.66 6.50 -6.66
C PHE A 73 -4.13 5.09 -6.28
N ILE A 74 -4.96 4.95 -5.25
CA ILE A 74 -5.41 3.64 -4.73
C ILE A 74 -6.82 3.21 -5.20
N ASP A 75 -7.58 4.11 -5.82
CA ASP A 75 -8.88 3.83 -6.43
C ASP A 75 -8.70 3.04 -7.75
#